data_AF-A0A811V5Y0-F1
#
_entry.id   AF-A0A811V5Y0-F1
#
_cell.length_a   1.000
_cell.length_b   1.000
_cell.length_c   1.000
_cell.angle_alpha   90.00
_cell.angle_beta   90.00
_cell.angle_gamma   90.00
#
_symmetry.space_group_name_H-M   'P 1'
#
loop_
_entity.id
_entity.type
_entity.pdbx_description
1 polymer ?
#
loop_
_entity_poly.entity_id
_entity_poly.type
_entity_poly.pdbx_seq_one_letter_code
_entity_poly.pdbx_strand_id
1 'polypeptide(L)'
;MSELADNVELITLDKEMAEEKADTLQLELESARERIEELQVDLELLRSEMQTKLRPRLVKYPAKETLVRLRDLSAHDKHDIQKLTKELEMKKSEVAELERTKEKLSSKIDELEATVADLQEQVDAALGAEEMVEQLAEKKMELEDKVKMLEEEVAQLEALEEVHEQLVESNHELEMDLREELDLMSAARKEALRERDAAIETIYDRDQTITKFRELVQKLNEQLLDLRDRTANNDPKSLQDANGVKIASETIDYKQMFAESKAYTRAIDVQLRQIELTQANEHVQMLTAFMPESFMSRGGDHDSILVILLISRIVFKCGIVVSQTRERFPAVENVTREAVFQGHSVQQYAFKCRLMHYIHNLQCALHQILYGLNSCQPDTLLRAGNSLPEMVAQEKTIDGIIELLKSNQWMRIPLPRI
;
A
#
# COMPACT_ATOMS: atom_id res chain seq x y z
N MET A 1 -40.64 46.23 8.05
CA MET A 1 -40.93 47.57 8.62
C MET A 1 -40.07 48.64 7.96
N SER A 2 -38.76 48.42 7.74
CA SER A 2 -37.89 49.38 7.01
C SER A 2 -38.26 49.57 5.54
N GLU A 3 -38.44 48.48 4.78
CA GLU A 3 -38.75 48.57 3.33
C GLU A 3 -40.07 49.26 2.98
N LEU A 4 -41.02 49.32 3.93
CA LEU A 4 -42.28 50.06 3.74
C LEU A 4 -42.09 51.55 4.03
N ALA A 5 -41.18 51.91 4.93
CA ALA A 5 -40.83 53.31 5.21
C ALA A 5 -40.05 53.91 4.03
N ASP A 6 -39.07 53.17 3.50
CA ASP A 6 -38.24 53.62 2.37
C ASP A 6 -39.07 53.80 1.08
N ASN A 7 -40.04 52.91 0.83
CA ASN A 7 -40.98 53.06 -0.29
C ASN A 7 -41.93 54.25 -0.11
N VAL A 8 -42.38 54.53 1.12
CA VAL A 8 -43.25 55.67 1.39
C VAL A 8 -42.47 56.97 1.21
N GLU A 9 -41.21 57.04 1.67
CA GLU A 9 -40.33 58.19 1.46
C GLU A 9 -40.08 58.46 -0.03
N LEU A 10 -39.81 57.41 -0.81
CA LEU A 10 -39.61 57.53 -2.26
C LEU A 10 -40.86 58.04 -2.98
N ILE A 11 -42.05 57.53 -2.61
CA ILE A 11 -43.32 57.99 -3.19
C ILE A 11 -43.63 59.44 -2.79
N THR A 12 -43.31 59.84 -1.56
CA THR A 12 -43.46 61.25 -1.17
C THR A 12 -42.52 62.18 -1.93
N LEU A 13 -41.29 61.75 -2.20
CA LEU A 13 -40.32 62.55 -2.95
C LEU A 13 -40.72 62.71 -4.43
N ASP A 14 -41.18 61.63 -5.07
CA ASP A 14 -41.70 61.69 -6.45
C ASP A 14 -42.95 62.59 -6.55
N LYS A 15 -43.80 62.58 -5.50
CA LYS A 15 -44.96 63.47 -5.42
C LYS A 15 -44.53 64.94 -5.28
N GLU A 16 -43.59 65.25 -4.39
CA GLU A 16 -43.08 66.62 -4.21
C GLU A 16 -42.41 67.15 -5.48
N MET A 17 -41.61 66.33 -6.17
CA MET A 17 -41.03 66.71 -7.46
C MET A 17 -42.07 66.93 -8.57
N ALA A 18 -43.17 66.19 -8.54
CA ALA A 18 -44.28 66.39 -9.48
C ALA A 18 -45.05 67.69 -9.18
N GLU A 19 -45.24 68.03 -7.89
CA GLU A 19 -45.87 69.28 -7.46
C GLU A 19 -45.00 70.51 -7.83
N GLU A 20 -43.68 70.49 -7.61
CA GLU A 20 -42.79 71.58 -8.07
C GLU A 20 -42.81 71.78 -9.59
N LYS A 21 -42.85 70.68 -10.37
CA LYS A 21 -42.97 70.77 -11.84
C LYS A 21 -44.31 71.35 -12.28
N ALA A 22 -45.38 71.06 -11.56
CA ALA A 22 -46.70 71.63 -11.86
C ALA A 22 -46.76 73.13 -11.53
N ASP A 23 -46.19 73.54 -10.40
CA ASP A 23 -46.15 74.94 -9.96
C ASP A 23 -45.28 75.80 -10.89
N THR A 24 -44.12 75.28 -11.31
CA THR A 24 -43.26 75.96 -12.30
C THR A 24 -43.95 76.14 -13.65
N LEU A 25 -44.62 75.11 -14.15
CA LEU A 25 -45.41 75.21 -15.40
C LEU A 25 -46.60 76.18 -15.28
N GLN A 26 -47.23 76.27 -14.11
CA GLN A 26 -48.27 77.28 -13.86
C GLN A 26 -47.71 78.70 -13.94
N LEU A 27 -46.55 78.93 -13.33
CA LEU A 27 -45.90 80.24 -13.30
C LEU A 27 -45.43 80.69 -14.69
N GLU A 28 -44.90 79.77 -15.50
CA GLU A 28 -44.57 80.02 -16.91
C GLU A 28 -45.83 80.35 -17.74
N LEU A 29 -46.95 79.68 -17.47
CA LEU A 29 -48.20 79.90 -18.18
C LEU A 29 -48.84 81.25 -17.83
N GLU A 30 -48.73 81.69 -16.57
CA GLU A 30 -49.13 83.05 -16.15
C GLU A 30 -48.26 84.12 -16.80
N SER A 31 -46.93 83.95 -16.81
CA SER A 31 -46.01 84.88 -17.48
C SER A 31 -46.29 84.99 -18.99
N ALA A 32 -46.60 83.87 -19.65
CA ALA A 32 -46.99 83.86 -21.06
C ALA A 32 -48.33 84.57 -21.30
N ARG A 33 -49.29 84.48 -20.37
CA ARG A 33 -50.57 85.20 -20.45
C ARG A 33 -50.37 86.70 -20.30
N GLU A 34 -49.56 87.15 -19.33
CA GLU A 34 -49.21 88.58 -19.18
C GLU A 34 -48.56 89.13 -20.46
N ARG A 35 -47.67 88.36 -21.08
CA ARG A 35 -47.03 88.74 -22.35
C ARG A 35 -48.02 88.88 -23.50
N ILE A 36 -49.05 88.04 -23.54
CA ILE A 36 -50.12 88.13 -24.54
C ILE A 36 -51.00 89.36 -24.30
N GLU A 37 -51.31 89.68 -23.05
CA GLU A 37 -52.08 90.88 -22.69
C GLU A 37 -51.32 92.17 -23.04
N GLU A 38 -50.00 92.24 -22.76
CA GLU A 38 -49.13 93.34 -23.20
C GLU A 38 -49.18 93.54 -24.73
N LEU A 39 -49.01 92.44 -25.49
CA LEU A 39 -49.05 92.49 -26.95
C LEU A 39 -50.43 92.86 -27.51
N GLN A 40 -51.52 92.51 -26.82
CA GLN A 40 -52.87 92.93 -27.19
C GLN A 40 -53.07 94.43 -27.00
N VAL A 41 -52.58 94.99 -25.89
CA VAL A 41 -52.60 96.44 -25.63
C VAL A 41 -51.76 97.20 -26.65
N ASP A 42 -50.56 96.70 -26.99
CA ASP A 42 -49.71 97.29 -28.01
C ASP A 42 -50.37 97.30 -29.40
N LEU A 43 -51.09 96.22 -29.75
CA LEU A 43 -51.88 96.16 -30.99
C LEU A 43 -53.04 97.14 -31.02
N GLU A 44 -53.70 97.39 -29.89
CA GLU A 44 -54.74 98.42 -29.77
C GLU A 44 -54.18 99.83 -29.90
N LEU A 45 -53.02 100.10 -29.28
CA LEU A 45 -52.26 101.35 -29.45
C LEU A 45 -51.85 101.56 -30.91
N LEU A 46 -51.24 100.57 -31.55
CA LEU A 46 -50.84 100.64 -32.97
C LEU A 46 -52.04 100.81 -33.91
N ARG A 47 -53.18 100.18 -33.63
CA ARG A 47 -54.43 100.40 -34.39
C ARG A 47 -54.94 101.82 -34.22
N SER A 48 -54.87 102.38 -33.00
CA SER A 48 -55.24 103.78 -32.74
C SER A 48 -54.29 104.76 -33.44
N GLU A 49 -52.98 104.47 -33.49
CA GLU A 49 -52.00 105.31 -34.16
C GLU A 49 -52.11 105.27 -35.69
N MET A 50 -52.44 104.11 -36.28
CA MET A 50 -52.72 104.01 -37.72
C MET A 50 -54.02 104.70 -38.13
N GLN A 51 -55.06 104.70 -37.29
CA GLN A 51 -56.29 105.47 -37.54
C GLN A 51 -56.07 106.99 -37.47
N THR A 52 -55.04 107.46 -36.76
CA THR A 52 -54.78 108.90 -36.54
C THR A 52 -53.86 109.53 -37.59
N LYS A 53 -53.15 108.73 -38.42
CA LYS A 53 -52.12 109.22 -39.38
C LYS A 53 -52.50 109.20 -40.87
N LEU A 54 -53.76 109.00 -41.26
CA LEU A 54 -54.19 109.14 -42.67
C LEU A 54 -54.93 110.47 -42.95
N ARG A 55 -54.17 111.51 -43.29
CA ARG A 55 -54.65 112.66 -44.09
C ARG A 55 -53.58 113.10 -45.09
N PRO A 56 -53.75 112.91 -46.42
CA PRO A 56 -52.80 113.45 -47.38
C PRO A 56 -53.20 114.89 -47.75
N ARG A 57 -52.29 115.85 -47.52
CA ARG A 57 -52.33 117.17 -48.13
C ARG A 57 -51.20 117.28 -49.17
N LEU A 58 -51.57 117.11 -50.44
CA LEU A 58 -50.76 117.55 -51.58
C LEU A 58 -50.73 119.08 -51.62
N VAL A 59 -49.54 119.67 -51.63
CA VAL A 59 -49.33 121.04 -52.15
C VAL A 59 -48.06 121.04 -53.00
N LYS A 60 -48.21 121.56 -54.22
CA LYS A 60 -47.24 121.55 -55.33
C LYS A 60 -46.28 122.76 -55.28
N TYR A 61 -45.13 122.57 -55.95
CA TYR A 61 -44.13 123.53 -56.50
C TYR A 61 -42.97 123.98 -55.58
N PRO A 62 -41.72 124.22 -56.08
CA PRO A 62 -41.20 124.14 -57.45
C PRO A 62 -40.06 123.11 -57.67
N ALA A 63 -39.95 122.62 -58.90
CA ALA A 63 -39.26 121.39 -59.30
C ALA A 63 -37.83 121.57 -59.82
N LYS A 64 -36.94 122.21 -59.04
CA LYS A 64 -35.48 122.12 -59.31
C LYS A 64 -34.63 121.98 -58.03
N GLU A 65 -34.93 122.71 -56.95
CA GLU A 65 -34.25 122.52 -55.65
C GLU A 65 -34.71 121.25 -54.92
N THR A 66 -35.97 120.86 -55.08
CA THR A 66 -36.51 119.60 -54.56
C THR A 66 -35.93 118.39 -55.27
N LEU A 67 -35.57 118.48 -56.56
CA LEU A 67 -34.90 117.42 -57.32
C LEU A 67 -33.44 117.25 -56.91
N VAL A 68 -32.72 118.35 -56.61
CA VAL A 68 -31.35 118.28 -56.09
C VAL A 68 -31.35 117.74 -54.65
N ARG A 69 -32.26 118.21 -53.78
CA ARG A 69 -32.45 117.60 -52.46
C ARG A 69 -32.89 116.13 -52.55
N LEU A 70 -33.78 115.75 -53.47
CA LEU A 70 -34.14 114.34 -53.67
C LEU A 70 -32.97 113.51 -54.18
N ARG A 71 -32.12 114.07 -55.05
CA ARG A 71 -30.93 113.39 -55.57
C ARG A 71 -29.88 113.21 -54.47
N ASP A 72 -29.65 114.25 -53.67
CA ASP A 72 -28.68 114.21 -52.59
C ASP A 72 -29.18 113.34 -51.41
N LEU A 73 -30.48 113.37 -51.11
CA LEU A 73 -31.14 112.41 -50.20
C LEU A 73 -31.09 110.98 -50.77
N SER A 74 -31.39 110.78 -52.05
CA SER A 74 -31.30 109.46 -52.69
C SER A 74 -29.86 108.93 -52.75
N ALA A 75 -28.87 109.81 -52.94
CA ALA A 75 -27.46 109.44 -52.87
C ALA A 75 -27.03 109.10 -51.43
N HIS A 76 -27.54 109.82 -50.44
CA HIS A 76 -27.33 109.55 -49.02
C HIS A 76 -27.99 108.23 -48.60
N ASP A 77 -29.27 108.02 -48.92
CA ASP A 77 -30.00 106.78 -48.69
C ASP A 77 -29.32 105.59 -49.38
N LYS A 78 -28.85 105.77 -50.62
CA LYS A 78 -28.11 104.71 -51.33
C LYS A 78 -26.79 104.39 -50.64
N HIS A 79 -26.07 105.40 -50.16
CA HIS A 79 -24.83 105.22 -49.41
C HIS A 79 -25.08 104.55 -48.04
N ASP A 80 -26.16 104.91 -47.36
CA ASP A 80 -26.52 104.34 -46.06
C ASP A 80 -27.07 102.92 -46.20
N ILE A 81 -27.85 102.63 -47.25
CA ILE A 81 -28.22 101.26 -47.63
C ILE A 81 -26.95 100.46 -47.94
N GLN A 82 -25.98 101.02 -48.65
CA GLN A 82 -24.70 100.33 -48.91
C GLN A 82 -23.91 100.06 -47.62
N LYS A 83 -23.89 101.00 -46.66
CA LYS A 83 -23.27 100.80 -45.35
C LYS A 83 -23.98 99.71 -44.56
N LEU A 84 -25.30 99.80 -44.43
CA LEU A 84 -26.12 98.81 -43.74
C LEU A 84 -26.02 97.43 -44.39
N THR A 85 -25.93 97.37 -45.72
CA THR A 85 -25.72 96.10 -46.44
C THR A 85 -24.36 95.49 -46.09
N LYS A 86 -23.29 96.29 -46.04
CA LYS A 86 -21.96 95.82 -45.63
C LYS A 86 -21.93 95.39 -44.17
N GLU A 87 -22.56 96.13 -43.27
CA GLU A 87 -22.67 95.75 -41.84
C GLU A 87 -23.47 94.46 -41.67
N LEU A 88 -24.55 94.29 -42.44
CA LEU A 88 -25.36 93.07 -42.44
C LEU A 88 -24.59 91.89 -43.04
N GLU A 89 -23.79 92.09 -44.08
CA GLU A 89 -22.87 91.08 -44.63
C GLU A 89 -21.79 90.69 -43.61
N MET A 90 -21.19 91.66 -42.90
CA MET A 90 -20.24 91.40 -41.82
C MET A 90 -20.89 90.59 -40.69
N LYS A 91 -22.06 91.00 -40.21
CA LYS A 91 -22.77 90.27 -39.15
C LYS A 91 -23.18 88.87 -39.58
N LYS A 92 -23.56 88.67 -40.84
CA LYS A 92 -23.77 87.32 -41.39
C LYS A 92 -22.51 86.48 -41.37
N SER A 93 -21.35 87.05 -41.70
CA SER A 93 -20.08 86.32 -41.63
C SER A 93 -19.67 85.99 -40.19
N GLU A 94 -19.87 86.91 -39.24
CA GLU A 94 -19.63 86.68 -37.81
C GLU A 94 -20.55 85.58 -37.26
N VAL A 95 -21.85 85.61 -37.61
CA VAL A 95 -22.81 84.56 -37.21
C VAL A 95 -22.39 83.20 -37.78
N ALA A 96 -22.02 83.12 -39.06
CA ALA A 96 -21.55 81.88 -39.66
C ALA A 96 -20.25 81.36 -39.03
N GLU A 97 -19.35 82.25 -38.57
CA GLU A 97 -18.15 81.85 -37.84
C GLU A 97 -18.47 81.35 -36.43
N LEU A 98 -19.39 82.01 -35.73
CA LEU A 98 -19.89 81.59 -34.42
C LEU A 98 -20.63 80.24 -34.49
N GLU A 99 -21.40 79.99 -35.54
CA GLU A 99 -22.05 78.70 -35.78
C GLU A 99 -21.00 77.59 -35.95
N ARG A 100 -19.95 77.83 -36.75
CA ARG A 100 -18.85 76.87 -36.93
C ARG A 100 -18.07 76.61 -35.65
N THR A 101 -17.83 77.63 -34.82
CA THR A 101 -17.14 77.43 -33.53
C THR A 101 -18.04 76.71 -32.53
N LYS A 102 -19.34 77.00 -32.51
CA LYS A 102 -20.33 76.27 -31.72
C LYS A 102 -20.37 74.80 -32.11
N GLU A 103 -20.42 74.47 -33.40
CA GLU A 103 -20.38 73.07 -33.87
C GLU A 103 -19.11 72.36 -33.43
N LYS A 104 -17.93 72.99 -33.56
CA LYS A 104 -16.65 72.42 -33.11
C LYS A 104 -16.58 72.22 -31.59
N LEU A 105 -17.11 73.16 -30.82
CA LEU A 105 -17.15 73.05 -29.36
C LEU A 105 -18.15 71.96 -28.94
N SER A 106 -19.30 71.87 -29.62
CA SER A 106 -20.28 70.80 -29.40
C SER A 106 -19.68 69.43 -29.67
N SER A 107 -19.02 69.25 -30.83
CA SER A 107 -18.38 67.97 -31.14
C SER A 107 -17.27 67.64 -30.13
N LYS A 108 -16.58 68.66 -29.61
CA LYS A 108 -15.55 68.44 -28.60
C LYS A 108 -16.14 68.05 -27.24
N ILE A 109 -17.30 68.60 -26.89
CA ILE A 109 -18.05 68.21 -25.69
C ILE A 109 -18.49 66.75 -25.84
N ASP A 110 -19.07 66.37 -26.99
CA ASP A 110 -19.52 64.99 -27.24
C ASP A 110 -18.35 63.98 -27.14
N GLU A 111 -17.18 64.32 -27.70
CA GLU A 111 -15.96 63.52 -27.55
C GLU A 111 -15.53 63.39 -26.08
N LEU A 112 -15.54 64.48 -25.33
CA LEU A 112 -15.14 64.48 -23.93
C LEU A 112 -16.12 63.67 -23.08
N GLU A 113 -17.42 63.81 -23.31
CA GLU A 113 -18.46 63.02 -22.65
C GLU A 113 -18.29 61.52 -22.92
N ALA A 114 -17.99 61.13 -24.17
CA ALA A 114 -17.66 59.75 -24.51
C ALA A 114 -16.42 59.24 -23.75
N THR A 115 -15.35 60.04 -23.69
CA THR A 115 -14.15 59.64 -22.92
C THR A 115 -14.39 59.55 -21.42
N VAL A 116 -15.28 60.38 -20.87
CA VAL A 116 -15.66 60.31 -19.45
C VAL A 116 -16.44 59.03 -19.18
N ALA A 117 -17.37 58.65 -20.06
CA ALA A 117 -18.10 57.39 -19.95
C ALA A 117 -17.16 56.16 -20.00
N ASP A 118 -16.22 56.14 -20.95
CA ASP A 118 -15.22 55.06 -21.06
C ASP A 118 -14.31 54.97 -19.82
N LEU A 119 -13.92 56.12 -19.25
CA LEU A 119 -13.12 56.16 -18.02
C LEU A 119 -13.93 55.72 -16.80
N GLN A 120 -15.22 56.03 -16.75
CA GLN A 120 -16.12 55.53 -15.70
C GLN A 120 -16.23 54.00 -15.75
N GLU A 121 -16.42 53.42 -16.93
CA GLU A 121 -16.47 51.95 -17.09
C GLU A 121 -15.13 51.29 -16.68
N GLN A 122 -13.99 51.91 -17.01
CA GLN A 122 -12.67 51.42 -16.57
C GLN A 122 -12.49 51.50 -15.05
N VAL A 123 -13.01 52.56 -14.40
CA VAL A 123 -12.98 52.68 -12.94
C VAL A 123 -13.86 51.62 -12.29
N ASP A 124 -15.07 51.39 -12.80
CA ASP A 124 -15.96 50.35 -12.29
C ASP A 124 -15.35 48.94 -12.45
N ALA A 125 -14.72 48.66 -13.59
CA ALA A 125 -14.00 47.41 -13.82
C ALA A 125 -12.78 47.26 -12.89
N ALA A 126 -12.05 48.35 -12.62
CA ALA A 126 -10.91 48.34 -11.70
C ALA A 126 -11.36 48.09 -10.25
N LEU A 127 -12.49 48.68 -9.82
CA LEU A 127 -13.08 48.45 -8.49
C LEU A 127 -13.51 46.98 -8.33
N GLY A 128 -14.18 46.39 -9.33
CA GLY A 128 -14.55 44.98 -9.28
C GLY A 128 -13.34 44.02 -9.26
N ALA A 129 -12.24 44.40 -9.92
CA ALA A 129 -10.98 43.64 -9.86
C ALA A 129 -10.31 43.75 -8.48
N GLU A 130 -10.39 44.92 -7.82
CA GLU A 130 -9.88 45.13 -6.46
C GLU A 130 -10.60 44.25 -5.44
N GLU A 131 -11.94 44.20 -5.47
CA GLU A 131 -12.74 43.34 -4.59
C GLU A 131 -12.38 41.85 -4.77
N MET A 132 -12.14 41.42 -6.02
CA MET A 132 -11.71 40.05 -6.31
C MET A 132 -10.31 39.78 -5.73
N VAL A 133 -9.37 40.72 -5.86
CA VAL A 133 -8.02 40.60 -5.30
C VAL A 133 -8.06 40.52 -3.78
N GLU A 134 -8.92 41.30 -3.12
CA GLU A 134 -9.12 41.25 -1.67
C GLU A 134 -9.62 39.86 -1.23
N GLN A 135 -10.66 39.31 -1.89
CA GLN A 135 -11.16 37.96 -1.60
C GLN A 135 -10.11 36.86 -1.84
N LEU A 136 -9.27 37.01 -2.87
CA LEU A 136 -8.17 36.07 -3.11
C LEU A 136 -7.09 36.19 -2.04
N ALA A 137 -6.81 37.40 -1.54
CA ALA A 137 -5.85 37.63 -0.47
C ALA A 137 -6.32 37.02 0.85
N GLU A 138 -7.60 37.18 1.20
CA GLU A 138 -8.21 36.54 2.37
C GLU A 138 -8.11 35.00 2.28
N LYS A 139 -8.56 34.41 1.17
CA LYS A 139 -8.47 32.96 0.96
C LYS A 139 -7.02 32.46 0.99
N LYS A 140 -6.08 33.24 0.47
CA LYS A 140 -4.66 32.92 0.52
C LYS A 140 -4.18 32.88 1.97
N MET A 141 -4.52 33.87 2.80
CA MET A 141 -4.17 33.87 4.22
C MET A 141 -4.76 32.67 4.96
N GLU A 142 -6.04 32.36 4.73
CA GLU A 142 -6.70 31.19 5.34
C GLU A 142 -6.00 29.87 4.96
N LEU A 143 -5.63 29.72 3.69
CA LEU A 143 -4.91 28.54 3.21
C LEU A 143 -3.49 28.47 3.78
N GLU A 144 -2.77 29.59 3.86
CA GLU A 144 -1.44 29.64 4.46
C GLU A 144 -1.47 29.25 5.94
N ASP A 145 -2.47 29.71 6.70
CA ASP A 145 -2.62 29.34 8.11
C ASP A 145 -3.00 27.86 8.27
N LYS A 146 -3.85 27.32 7.38
CA LYS A 146 -4.15 25.89 7.37
C LYS A 146 -2.92 25.03 7.04
N VAL A 147 -2.08 25.49 6.10
CA VAL A 147 -0.82 24.81 5.78
C VAL A 147 0.11 24.80 6.98
N LYS A 148 0.29 25.93 7.68
CA LYS A 148 1.11 25.97 8.89
C LYS A 148 0.60 25.02 9.97
N MET A 149 -0.71 24.97 10.22
CA MET A 149 -1.27 24.03 11.20
C MET A 149 -0.99 22.57 10.81
N LEU A 150 -1.14 22.21 9.53
CA LEU A 150 -0.84 20.86 9.07
C LEU A 150 0.66 20.54 9.17
N GLU A 151 1.54 21.50 8.89
CA GLU A 151 2.99 21.35 9.07
C GLU A 151 3.36 21.12 10.55
N GLU A 152 2.73 21.83 11.48
CA GLU A 152 2.90 21.62 12.92
C GLU A 152 2.38 20.25 13.38
N GLU A 153 1.21 19.81 12.88
CA GLU A 153 0.67 18.47 13.15
C GLU A 153 1.60 17.36 12.62
N VAL A 154 2.15 17.54 11.40
CA VAL A 154 3.12 16.60 10.83
C VAL A 154 4.38 16.53 11.69
N ALA A 155 4.94 17.67 12.11
CA ALA A 155 6.12 17.68 12.98
C ALA A 155 5.87 16.99 14.34
N GLN A 156 4.66 17.12 14.90
CA GLN A 156 4.28 16.42 16.13
C GLN A 156 4.17 14.90 15.91
N LEU A 157 3.63 14.47 14.77
CA LEU A 157 3.53 13.06 14.41
C LEU A 157 4.92 12.45 14.16
N GLU A 158 5.82 13.16 13.49
CA GLU A 158 7.21 12.72 13.29
C GLU A 158 7.95 12.57 14.63
N ALA A 159 7.76 13.51 15.57
CA ALA A 159 8.32 13.39 16.91
C ALA A 159 7.74 12.19 17.69
N LEU A 160 6.46 11.86 17.47
CA LEU A 160 5.84 10.68 18.08
C LEU A 160 6.38 9.37 17.47
N GLU A 161 6.62 9.36 16.15
CA GLU A 161 7.23 8.23 15.44
C GLU A 161 8.65 7.96 15.96
N GLU A 162 9.49 8.99 16.15
CA GLU A 162 10.84 8.84 16.72
C GLU A 162 10.81 8.20 18.12
N VAL A 163 9.91 8.67 19.00
CA VAL A 163 9.74 8.08 20.34
C VAL A 163 9.23 6.64 20.25
N HIS A 164 8.35 6.34 19.31
CA HIS A 164 7.85 4.99 19.09
C HIS A 164 8.96 4.06 18.59
N GLU A 165 9.82 4.49 17.67
CA GLU A 165 10.98 3.73 17.22
C GLU A 165 11.93 3.41 18.37
N GLN A 166 12.27 4.41 19.20
CA GLN A 166 13.10 4.20 20.39
C GLN A 166 12.48 3.20 21.37
N LEU A 167 11.15 3.23 21.56
CA LEU A 167 10.45 2.28 22.42
C LEU A 167 10.46 0.86 21.83
N VAL A 168 10.33 0.72 20.52
CA VAL A 168 10.42 -0.58 19.84
C VAL A 168 11.82 -1.17 19.97
N GLU A 169 12.86 -0.37 19.76
CA GLU A 169 14.26 -0.79 19.95
C GLU A 169 14.51 -1.22 21.40
N SER A 170 14.09 -0.41 22.38
CA SER A 170 14.25 -0.75 23.80
C SER A 170 13.50 -2.03 24.20
N ASN A 171 12.29 -2.25 23.67
CA ASN A 171 11.57 -3.49 23.90
C ASN A 171 12.23 -4.69 23.23
N HIS A 172 12.82 -4.51 22.04
CA HIS A 172 13.54 -5.57 21.35
C HIS A 172 14.81 -5.99 22.10
N GLU A 173 15.58 -5.03 22.61
CA GLU A 173 16.74 -5.30 23.46
C GLU A 173 16.33 -6.04 24.73
N LEU A 174 15.28 -5.58 25.42
CA LEU A 174 14.75 -6.26 26.60
C LEU A 174 14.28 -7.69 26.29
N GLU A 175 13.65 -7.91 25.14
CA GLU A 175 13.25 -9.24 24.70
C GLU A 175 14.47 -10.15 24.47
N MET A 176 15.53 -9.63 23.83
CA MET A 176 16.78 -10.36 23.65
C MET A 176 17.40 -10.75 24.99
N ASP A 177 17.51 -9.81 25.93
CA ASP A 177 18.06 -10.08 27.27
C ASP A 177 17.27 -11.17 27.99
N LEU A 178 15.94 -11.10 27.97
CA LEU A 178 15.07 -12.11 28.59
C LEU A 178 15.20 -13.49 27.93
N ARG A 179 15.42 -13.54 26.60
CA ARG A 179 15.66 -14.79 25.87
C ARG A 179 17.02 -15.40 26.25
N GLU A 180 18.06 -14.58 26.36
CA GLU A 180 19.38 -15.03 26.81
C GLU A 180 19.34 -15.56 28.25
N GLU A 181 18.64 -14.88 29.16
CA GLU A 181 18.41 -15.35 30.53
C GLU A 181 17.65 -16.70 30.55
N LEU A 182 16.60 -16.83 29.73
CA LEU A 182 15.83 -18.08 29.61
C LEU A 182 16.72 -19.24 29.13
N ASP A 183 17.56 -19.01 28.14
CA ASP A 183 18.47 -20.02 27.59
C ASP A 183 19.53 -20.44 28.62
N LEU A 184 20.10 -19.49 29.36
CA LEU A 184 21.02 -19.77 30.45
C LEU A 184 20.36 -20.62 31.54
N MET A 185 19.15 -20.25 31.97
CA MET A 185 18.39 -20.98 32.98
C MET A 185 17.96 -22.37 32.49
N SER A 186 17.61 -22.49 31.22
CA SER A 186 17.28 -23.76 30.56
C SER A 186 18.50 -24.69 30.48
N ALA A 187 19.68 -24.15 30.18
CA ALA A 187 20.94 -24.89 30.20
C ALA A 187 21.30 -25.37 31.63
N ALA A 188 21.21 -24.48 32.62
CA ALA A 188 21.42 -24.84 34.02
C ALA A 188 20.46 -25.93 34.50
N ARG A 189 19.18 -25.86 34.11
CA ARG A 189 18.18 -26.90 34.42
C ARG A 189 18.54 -28.25 33.78
N LYS A 190 18.99 -28.25 32.52
CA LYS A 190 19.40 -29.49 31.83
C LYS A 190 20.60 -30.14 32.51
N GLU A 191 21.57 -29.34 32.96
CA GLU A 191 22.73 -29.86 33.68
C GLU A 191 22.34 -30.44 35.05
N ALA A 192 21.50 -29.73 35.82
CA ALA A 192 20.98 -30.23 37.09
C ALA A 192 20.18 -31.55 36.92
N LEU A 193 19.44 -31.71 35.81
CA LEU A 193 18.77 -32.97 35.49
C LEU A 193 19.75 -34.10 35.21
N ARG A 194 20.85 -33.83 34.50
CA ARG A 194 21.91 -34.83 34.25
C ARG A 194 22.61 -35.25 35.54
N GLU A 195 22.95 -34.29 36.40
CA GLU A 195 23.55 -34.57 37.71
C GLU A 195 22.61 -35.41 38.57
N ARG A 196 21.32 -35.10 38.56
CA ARG A 196 20.28 -35.89 39.25
C ARG A 196 20.26 -37.33 38.72
N ASP A 197 20.24 -37.51 37.40
CA ASP A 197 20.15 -38.84 36.79
C ASP A 197 21.40 -39.68 37.10
N ALA A 198 22.59 -39.07 37.06
CA ALA A 198 23.84 -39.72 37.48
C ALA A 198 23.84 -40.10 38.97
N ALA A 199 23.25 -39.27 39.83
CA ALA A 199 23.09 -39.58 41.24
C ALA A 199 22.11 -40.75 41.46
N ILE A 200 21.01 -40.81 40.70
CA ILE A 200 20.04 -41.91 40.76
C ILE A 200 20.69 -43.22 40.33
N GLU A 201 21.48 -43.22 39.25
CA GLU A 201 22.22 -44.41 38.80
C GLU A 201 23.21 -44.89 39.88
N THR A 202 23.94 -43.95 40.50
CA THR A 202 24.84 -44.27 41.62
C THR A 202 24.11 -44.88 42.81
N ILE A 203 22.90 -44.38 43.15
CA ILE A 203 22.07 -44.95 44.22
C ILE A 203 21.64 -46.37 43.86
N TYR A 204 21.22 -46.59 42.62
CA TYR A 204 20.79 -47.90 42.14
C TYR A 204 21.91 -48.94 42.21
N ASP A 205 23.13 -48.59 41.80
CA ASP A 205 24.32 -49.46 41.92
C ASP A 205 24.65 -49.81 43.37
N ARG A 206 24.51 -48.83 44.27
CA ARG A 206 24.69 -49.03 45.71
C ARG A 206 23.61 -49.96 46.28
N ASP A 207 22.34 -49.80 45.88
CA ASP A 207 21.24 -50.66 46.31
C ASP A 207 21.40 -52.11 45.83
N GLN A 208 21.86 -52.32 44.58
CA GLN A 208 22.21 -53.66 44.09
C GLN A 208 23.35 -54.28 44.91
N THR A 209 24.37 -53.48 45.22
CA THR A 209 25.52 -53.91 46.03
C THR A 209 25.08 -54.30 47.43
N ILE A 210 24.21 -53.50 48.07
CA ILE A 210 23.61 -53.81 49.37
C ILE A 210 22.83 -55.12 49.31
N THR A 211 22.06 -55.34 48.26
CA THR A 211 21.27 -56.58 48.08
C THR A 211 22.19 -57.81 48.01
N LYS A 212 23.26 -57.75 47.20
CA LYS A 212 24.27 -58.83 47.13
C LYS A 212 24.97 -59.07 48.47
N PHE A 213 25.28 -58.01 49.22
CA PHE A 213 25.84 -58.15 50.57
C PHE A 213 24.86 -58.81 51.53
N ARG A 214 23.55 -58.49 51.48
CA ARG A 214 22.52 -59.14 52.30
C ARG A 214 22.41 -60.62 51.97
N GLU A 215 22.40 -61.00 50.69
CA GLU A 215 22.39 -62.40 50.26
C GLU A 215 23.64 -63.16 50.72
N LEU A 216 24.82 -62.54 50.60
CA LEU A 216 26.07 -63.14 51.07
C LEU A 216 26.05 -63.38 52.58
N VAL A 217 25.60 -62.40 53.36
CA VAL A 217 25.47 -62.53 54.83
C VAL A 217 24.48 -63.63 55.18
N GLN A 218 23.35 -63.74 54.46
CA GLN A 218 22.40 -64.83 54.63
C GLN A 218 23.05 -66.19 54.37
N LYS A 219 23.76 -66.35 53.24
CA LYS A 219 24.48 -67.59 52.90
C LYS A 219 25.54 -67.96 53.94
N LEU A 220 26.30 -66.99 54.44
CA LEU A 220 27.29 -67.21 55.50
C LEU A 220 26.62 -67.65 56.82
N ASN A 221 25.50 -67.04 57.19
CA ASN A 221 24.73 -67.44 58.37
C ASN A 221 24.18 -68.87 58.23
N GLU A 222 23.66 -69.24 57.06
CA GLU A 222 23.20 -70.61 56.75
C GLU A 222 24.37 -71.61 56.86
N GLN A 223 25.54 -71.29 56.29
CA GLN A 223 26.74 -72.12 56.41
C GLN A 223 27.24 -72.28 57.86
N LEU A 224 27.18 -71.22 58.66
CA LEU A 224 27.53 -71.29 60.09
C LEU A 224 26.56 -72.18 60.86
N LEU A 225 25.27 -72.12 60.52
CA LEU A 225 24.24 -72.99 61.09
C LEU A 225 24.49 -74.46 60.71
N ASP A 226 24.72 -74.73 59.43
CA ASP A 226 25.03 -76.07 58.91
C ASP A 226 26.30 -76.66 59.54
N LEU A 227 27.38 -75.87 59.66
CA LEU A 227 28.61 -76.31 60.32
C LEU A 227 28.39 -76.56 61.80
N ARG A 228 27.60 -75.74 62.49
CA ARG A 228 27.23 -75.96 63.88
C ARG A 228 26.43 -77.24 64.06
N ASP A 229 25.46 -77.51 63.18
CA ASP A 229 24.67 -78.74 63.20
C ASP A 229 25.53 -79.97 62.86
N ARG A 230 26.44 -79.89 61.89
CA ARG A 230 27.40 -80.96 61.57
C ARG A 230 28.38 -81.25 62.71
N THR A 231 28.83 -80.21 63.41
CA THR A 231 29.73 -80.35 64.57
C THR A 231 28.99 -80.88 65.80
N ALA A 232 27.71 -80.51 65.98
CA ALA A 232 26.84 -81.05 67.03
C ALA A 232 26.44 -82.52 66.77
N ASN A 233 26.31 -82.92 65.50
CA ASN A 233 25.88 -84.27 65.11
C ASN A 233 27.01 -85.30 64.95
N ASN A 234 28.29 -84.93 65.11
CA ASN A 234 29.45 -85.83 65.26
C ASN A 234 29.37 -87.15 64.46
N ASP A 235 29.40 -87.07 63.13
CA ASP A 235 29.48 -88.24 62.25
C ASP A 235 30.72 -88.15 61.33
N PRO A 236 31.78 -88.96 61.55
CA PRO A 236 33.10 -88.80 60.92
C PRO A 236 33.18 -89.28 59.45
N LYS A 237 32.07 -89.22 58.68
CA LYS A 237 32.00 -89.74 57.30
C LYS A 237 31.60 -88.75 56.21
N SER A 238 31.34 -87.48 56.53
CA SER A 238 30.84 -86.49 55.57
C SER A 238 31.91 -85.62 54.87
N LEU A 239 33.18 -86.02 54.93
CA LEU A 239 34.30 -85.30 54.29
C LEU A 239 34.47 -85.61 52.79
N GLN A 240 33.59 -86.40 52.15
CA GLN A 240 33.84 -86.92 50.79
C GLN A 240 33.00 -86.29 49.67
N ASP A 241 32.06 -85.39 49.95
CA ASP A 241 31.25 -84.73 48.92
C ASP A 241 31.72 -83.28 48.66
N ALA A 242 32.98 -83.14 48.23
CA ALA A 242 33.57 -81.86 47.81
C ALA A 242 33.38 -81.53 46.32
N ASN A 243 32.63 -82.34 45.55
CA ASN A 243 32.53 -82.22 44.08
C ASN A 243 31.14 -81.84 43.54
N GLY A 244 30.18 -81.49 44.41
CA GLY A 244 28.79 -81.26 44.02
C GLY A 244 28.36 -79.81 43.79
N VAL A 245 29.19 -78.80 44.10
CA VAL A 245 28.81 -77.39 43.93
C VAL A 245 29.10 -76.96 42.50
N LYS A 246 28.29 -77.45 41.56
CA LYS A 246 28.11 -76.76 40.28
C LYS A 246 27.42 -75.44 40.60
N ILE A 247 28.22 -74.39 40.73
CA ILE A 247 27.78 -73.00 40.62
C ILE A 247 27.06 -72.90 39.29
N ALA A 248 25.73 -73.03 39.32
CA ALA A 248 24.89 -72.73 38.18
C ALA A 248 25.11 -71.26 37.90
N SER A 249 25.90 -71.00 36.86
CA SER A 249 26.13 -69.68 36.32
C SER A 249 24.80 -69.19 35.74
N GLU A 250 23.97 -68.60 36.59
CA GLU A 250 22.97 -67.61 36.19
C GLU A 250 23.73 -66.39 35.67
N THR A 251 24.34 -66.58 34.50
CA THR A 251 24.83 -65.50 33.66
C THR A 251 23.58 -64.87 33.09
N ILE A 252 23.10 -63.84 33.78
CA ILE A 252 22.16 -62.85 33.24
C ILE A 252 22.69 -62.50 31.84
N ASP A 253 21.88 -62.74 30.81
CA ASP A 253 22.26 -62.51 29.42
C ASP A 253 22.32 -61.00 29.15
N TYR A 254 23.44 -60.38 29.51
CA TYR A 254 23.72 -58.96 29.34
C TYR A 254 23.54 -58.49 27.88
N LYS A 255 23.64 -59.40 26.89
CA LYS A 255 23.39 -59.06 25.49
C LYS A 255 21.92 -58.84 25.21
N GLN A 256 21.03 -59.62 25.82
CA GLN A 256 19.59 -59.45 25.69
C GLN A 256 19.13 -58.14 26.35
N MET A 257 19.57 -57.87 27.58
CA MET A 257 19.23 -56.61 28.25
C MET A 257 19.78 -55.37 27.52
N PHE A 258 20.99 -55.44 26.96
CA PHE A 258 21.54 -54.34 26.15
C PHE A 258 20.78 -54.14 24.84
N ALA A 259 20.35 -55.23 24.18
CA ALA A 259 19.54 -55.15 22.97
C ALA A 259 18.15 -54.56 23.26
N GLU A 260 17.53 -54.93 24.38
CA GLU A 260 16.24 -54.38 24.84
C GLU A 260 16.37 -52.89 25.18
N SER A 261 17.37 -52.50 25.98
CA SER A 261 17.65 -51.09 26.31
C SER A 261 17.88 -50.24 25.05
N LYS A 262 18.70 -50.73 24.11
CA LYS A 262 18.94 -50.06 22.83
C LYS A 262 17.68 -49.97 21.96
N ALA A 263 16.78 -50.95 22.05
CA ALA A 263 15.48 -50.90 21.37
C ALA A 263 14.56 -49.85 22.00
N TYR A 264 14.54 -49.72 23.34
CA TYR A 264 13.80 -48.67 24.03
C TYR A 264 14.31 -47.27 23.67
N THR A 265 15.62 -47.02 23.68
CA THR A 265 16.19 -45.73 23.26
C THR A 265 15.78 -45.40 21.83
N ARG A 266 15.91 -46.36 20.90
CA ARG A 266 15.48 -46.17 19.50
C ARG A 266 13.98 -45.92 19.38
N ALA A 267 13.15 -46.57 20.20
CA ALA A 267 11.71 -46.37 20.19
C ALA A 267 11.36 -44.94 20.64
N ILE A 268 12.01 -44.44 21.69
CA ILE A 268 11.85 -43.06 22.16
C ILE A 268 12.32 -42.07 21.08
N ASP A 269 13.49 -42.29 20.47
CA ASP A 269 14.01 -41.43 19.40
C ASP A 269 13.04 -41.36 18.20
N VAL A 270 12.41 -42.49 17.84
CA VAL A 270 11.41 -42.54 16.78
C VAL A 270 10.16 -41.76 17.16
N GLN A 271 9.70 -41.84 18.42
CA GLN A 271 8.56 -41.06 18.90
C GLN A 271 8.84 -39.55 18.91
N LEU A 272 10.03 -39.14 19.33
CA LEU A 272 10.44 -37.72 19.28
C LEU A 272 10.48 -37.20 17.84
N ARG A 273 11.10 -37.95 16.92
CA ARG A 273 11.12 -37.61 15.49
C ARG A 273 9.72 -37.58 14.88
N GLN A 274 8.81 -38.43 15.35
CA GLN A 274 7.43 -38.43 14.89
C GLN A 274 6.71 -37.13 15.26
N ILE A 275 6.95 -36.60 16.47
CA ILE A 275 6.39 -35.31 16.90
C ILE A 275 6.98 -34.17 16.06
N GLU A 276 8.31 -34.14 15.89
CA GLU A 276 8.99 -33.13 15.07
C GLU A 276 8.47 -33.13 13.62
N LEU A 277 8.29 -34.31 13.02
CA LEU A 277 7.72 -34.45 11.69
C LEU A 277 6.26 -33.97 11.64
N THR A 278 5.47 -34.25 12.66
CA THR A 278 4.06 -33.82 12.73
C THR A 278 3.98 -32.30 12.82
N GLN A 279 4.77 -31.67 13.69
CA GLN A 279 4.84 -30.22 13.82
C GLN A 279 5.35 -29.54 12.54
N ALA A 280 6.37 -30.12 11.89
CA ALA A 280 6.88 -29.59 10.61
C ALA A 280 5.81 -29.65 9.51
N ASN A 281 5.03 -30.73 9.44
CA ASN A 281 3.92 -30.85 8.49
C ASN A 281 2.79 -29.84 8.79
N GLU A 282 2.41 -29.67 10.06
CA GLU A 282 1.42 -28.66 10.47
C GLU A 282 1.90 -27.24 10.13
N HIS A 283 3.18 -26.94 10.40
CA HIS A 283 3.79 -25.67 10.05
C HIS A 283 3.74 -25.41 8.53
N VAL A 284 4.11 -26.40 7.69
CA VAL A 284 4.00 -26.28 6.23
C VAL A 284 2.55 -26.11 5.79
N GLN A 285 1.59 -26.81 6.41
CA GLN A 285 0.18 -26.68 6.09
C GLN A 285 -0.35 -25.27 6.42
N MET A 286 0.03 -24.72 7.58
CA MET A 286 -0.31 -23.34 7.95
C MET A 286 0.31 -22.34 6.98
N LEU A 287 1.60 -22.48 6.64
CA LEU A 287 2.25 -21.61 5.66
C LEU A 287 1.60 -21.67 4.28
N THR A 288 1.20 -22.87 3.85
CA THR A 288 0.51 -23.07 2.56
C THR A 288 -0.84 -22.38 2.53
N ALA A 289 -1.52 -22.22 3.68
CA ALA A 289 -2.80 -21.51 3.77
C ALA A 289 -2.69 -20.00 3.51
N PHE A 290 -1.50 -19.40 3.64
CA PHE A 290 -1.25 -18.00 3.31
C PHE A 290 -0.85 -17.79 1.84
N MET A 291 -0.64 -18.87 1.08
CA MET A 291 -0.20 -18.77 -0.32
C MET A 291 -1.38 -18.50 -1.27
N PRO A 292 -1.20 -17.69 -2.33
CA PRO A 292 -2.23 -17.45 -3.33
C PRO A 292 -2.67 -18.73 -4.07
N GLU A 293 -3.89 -18.77 -4.58
CA GLU A 293 -4.39 -19.92 -5.36
C GLU A 293 -3.54 -20.23 -6.61
N SER A 294 -2.85 -19.22 -7.18
CA SER A 294 -1.92 -19.40 -8.29
C SER A 294 -0.74 -20.32 -7.93
N PHE A 295 -0.26 -20.27 -6.69
CA PHE A 295 0.82 -21.13 -6.19
C PHE A 295 0.38 -22.61 -6.14
N MET A 296 -0.89 -22.85 -5.79
CA MET A 296 -1.50 -24.18 -5.66
C MET A 296 -2.10 -24.73 -6.95
N SER A 297 -2.06 -23.95 -8.04
CA SER A 297 -2.53 -24.41 -9.34
C SER A 297 -1.71 -25.61 -9.85
N ARG A 298 -2.33 -26.49 -10.65
CA ARG A 298 -1.63 -27.66 -11.21
C ARG A 298 -0.49 -27.21 -12.11
N GLY A 299 0.72 -27.69 -11.85
CA GLY A 299 1.93 -27.23 -12.52
C GLY A 299 2.41 -25.86 -12.09
N GLY A 300 1.85 -25.31 -11.02
CA GLY A 300 2.30 -24.10 -10.36
C GLY A 300 3.53 -24.33 -9.47
N ASP A 301 3.92 -23.28 -8.75
CA ASP A 301 5.14 -23.25 -7.92
C ASP A 301 5.17 -24.37 -6.87
N HIS A 302 4.01 -24.74 -6.30
CA HIS A 302 3.90 -25.82 -5.33
C HIS A 302 4.36 -27.17 -5.91
N ASP A 303 3.85 -27.54 -7.09
CA ASP A 303 4.19 -28.79 -7.77
C ASP A 303 5.68 -28.82 -8.14
N SER A 304 6.23 -27.69 -8.56
CA SER A 304 7.66 -27.52 -8.84
C SER A 304 8.56 -27.78 -7.64
N ILE A 305 8.19 -27.28 -6.46
CA ILE A 305 8.91 -27.57 -5.21
C ILE A 305 8.82 -29.07 -4.91
N LEU A 306 7.63 -29.68 -5.06
CA LEU A 306 7.44 -31.10 -4.83
C LEU A 306 8.28 -31.98 -5.77
N VAL A 307 8.52 -31.57 -7.01
CA VAL A 307 9.41 -32.30 -7.95
C VAL A 307 10.85 -32.34 -7.43
N ILE A 308 11.39 -31.22 -6.94
CA ILE A 308 12.76 -31.18 -6.37
C ILE A 308 12.86 -32.13 -5.17
N LEU A 309 11.88 -32.06 -4.26
CA LEU A 309 11.82 -32.91 -3.08
C LEU A 309 11.67 -34.39 -3.46
N LEU A 310 10.86 -34.70 -4.47
CA LEU A 310 10.67 -36.05 -4.98
C LEU A 310 11.99 -36.63 -5.51
N ILE A 311 12.73 -35.89 -6.34
CA ILE A 311 14.02 -36.36 -6.87
C ILE A 311 15.01 -36.61 -5.73
N SER A 312 15.14 -35.68 -4.79
CA SER A 312 16.00 -35.85 -3.61
C SER A 312 15.63 -37.09 -2.79
N ARG A 313 14.32 -37.31 -2.56
CA ARG A 313 13.78 -38.48 -1.86
C ARG A 313 14.10 -39.78 -2.58
N ILE A 314 13.97 -39.82 -3.90
CA ILE A 314 14.30 -41.01 -4.70
C ILE A 314 15.81 -41.30 -4.63
N VAL A 315 16.66 -40.28 -4.73
CA VAL A 315 18.12 -40.42 -4.59
C VAL A 315 18.48 -41.07 -3.25
N PHE A 316 17.86 -40.60 -2.16
CA PHE A 316 18.05 -41.15 -0.83
C PHE A 316 17.57 -42.61 -0.72
N LYS A 317 16.39 -42.92 -1.25
CA LYS A 317 15.84 -44.29 -1.32
C LYS A 317 16.77 -45.24 -2.08
N CYS A 318 17.35 -44.81 -3.21
CA CYS A 318 18.37 -45.58 -3.92
C CYS A 318 19.61 -45.84 -3.04
N GLY A 319 20.02 -44.88 -2.21
CA GLY A 319 21.10 -45.05 -1.25
C GLY A 319 20.82 -46.13 -0.21
N ILE A 320 19.58 -46.20 0.29
CA ILE A 320 19.12 -47.29 1.17
C ILE A 320 19.23 -48.64 0.46
N VAL A 321 18.73 -48.75 -0.77
CA VAL A 321 18.79 -49.99 -1.55
C VAL A 321 20.24 -50.44 -1.73
N VAL A 322 21.15 -49.53 -2.06
CA VAL A 322 22.59 -49.81 -2.21
C VAL A 322 23.20 -50.30 -0.90
N SER A 323 22.98 -49.59 0.20
CA SER A 323 23.51 -49.93 1.53
C SER A 323 23.04 -51.33 1.97
N GLN A 324 21.74 -51.57 1.90
CA GLN A 324 21.14 -52.83 2.34
C GLN A 324 21.52 -54.01 1.43
N THR A 325 21.59 -53.80 0.11
CA THR A 325 22.04 -54.83 -0.83
C THR A 325 23.52 -55.18 -0.59
N ARG A 326 24.36 -54.20 -0.24
CA ARG A 326 25.78 -54.43 0.04
C ARG A 326 25.99 -55.29 1.29
N GLU A 327 25.25 -55.02 2.35
CA GLU A 327 25.29 -55.75 3.62
C GLU A 327 24.71 -57.17 3.48
N ARG A 328 23.60 -57.30 2.74
CA ARG A 328 22.86 -58.58 2.64
C ARG A 328 23.56 -59.64 1.80
N PHE A 329 24.29 -59.24 0.76
CA PHE A 329 24.93 -60.15 -0.18
C PHE A 329 26.45 -59.91 -0.19
N PRO A 330 27.25 -60.59 0.64
CA PRO A 330 28.70 -60.42 0.69
C PRO A 330 29.39 -60.91 -0.60
N ALA A 331 30.66 -60.55 -0.78
CA ALA A 331 31.45 -61.02 -1.92
C ALA A 331 31.76 -62.52 -1.80
N VAL A 332 31.80 -63.22 -2.93
CA VAL A 332 32.19 -64.64 -2.97
C VAL A 332 33.71 -64.72 -3.03
N GLU A 333 34.34 -65.37 -2.04
CA GLU A 333 35.81 -65.43 -1.90
C GLU A 333 36.48 -66.31 -2.96
N ASN A 334 35.83 -67.38 -3.44
CA ASN A 334 36.36 -68.29 -4.46
C ASN A 334 35.26 -68.74 -5.43
N VAL A 335 35.45 -68.49 -6.73
CA VAL A 335 34.52 -68.93 -7.78
C VAL A 335 34.94 -70.32 -8.26
N THR A 336 34.50 -71.37 -7.56
CA THR A 336 34.72 -72.76 -7.97
C THR A 336 33.59 -73.26 -8.88
N ARG A 337 33.86 -74.28 -9.71
CA ARG A 337 32.86 -74.88 -10.62
C ARG A 337 31.63 -75.41 -9.85
N GLU A 338 31.84 -75.94 -8.65
CA GLU A 338 30.77 -76.42 -7.76
C GLU A 338 29.89 -75.28 -7.21
N ALA A 339 30.48 -74.12 -6.87
CA ALA A 339 29.73 -72.96 -6.40
C ALA A 339 28.82 -72.34 -7.48
N VAL A 340 29.13 -72.56 -8.77
CA VAL A 340 28.32 -72.11 -9.91
C VAL A 340 27.16 -73.07 -10.21
N PHE A 341 27.36 -74.38 -10.05
CA PHE A 341 26.37 -75.40 -10.41
C PHE A 341 25.52 -75.93 -9.23
N GLN A 342 25.99 -75.84 -7.98
CA GLN A 342 25.27 -76.33 -6.79
C GLN A 342 24.91 -75.23 -5.77
N GLY A 343 25.56 -74.05 -5.82
CA GLY A 343 25.32 -72.95 -4.89
C GLY A 343 24.52 -71.79 -5.49
N HIS A 344 23.69 -71.13 -4.68
CA HIS A 344 23.02 -69.88 -5.07
C HIS A 344 23.88 -68.62 -4.83
N SER A 345 25.05 -68.74 -4.20
CA SER A 345 25.89 -67.61 -3.78
C SER A 345 26.44 -66.82 -4.97
N VAL A 346 26.93 -67.49 -6.02
CA VAL A 346 27.46 -66.84 -7.23
C VAL A 346 26.36 -66.11 -7.99
N GLN A 347 25.16 -66.71 -8.08
CA GLN A 347 24.01 -66.10 -8.73
C GLN A 347 23.48 -64.89 -7.94
N GLN A 348 23.44 -64.97 -6.61
CA GLN A 348 23.09 -63.85 -5.73
C GLN A 348 24.10 -62.70 -5.84
N TYR A 349 25.40 -63.01 -5.94
CA TYR A 349 26.43 -62.00 -6.13
C TYR A 349 26.35 -61.33 -7.51
N ALA A 350 26.13 -62.11 -8.58
CA ALA A 350 25.91 -61.56 -9.92
C ALA A 350 24.67 -60.66 -9.97
N PHE A 351 23.58 -61.08 -9.31
CA PHE A 351 22.38 -60.28 -9.15
C PHE A 351 22.66 -58.98 -8.38
N LYS A 352 23.37 -59.04 -7.25
CA LYS A 352 23.81 -57.85 -6.49
C LYS A 352 24.54 -56.88 -7.42
N CYS A 353 25.54 -57.35 -8.17
CA CYS A 353 26.34 -56.49 -9.04
C CYS A 353 25.47 -55.82 -10.11
N ARG A 354 24.51 -56.55 -10.69
CA ARG A 354 23.59 -56.02 -11.69
C ARG A 354 22.61 -54.99 -11.09
N LEU A 355 22.01 -55.31 -9.94
CA LEU A 355 21.12 -54.38 -9.23
C LEU A 355 21.86 -53.11 -8.83
N MET A 356 23.05 -53.25 -8.24
CA MET A 356 23.91 -52.13 -7.87
C MET A 356 24.25 -51.26 -9.07
N HIS A 357 24.60 -51.85 -10.21
CA HIS A 357 24.87 -51.10 -11.44
C HIS A 357 23.65 -50.28 -11.89
N TYR A 358 22.46 -50.89 -11.94
CA TYR A 358 21.25 -50.16 -12.32
C TYR A 358 20.88 -49.04 -11.34
N ILE A 359 21.00 -49.28 -10.03
CA ILE A 359 20.68 -48.27 -9.02
C ILE A 359 21.70 -47.12 -9.04
N HIS A 360 23.00 -47.39 -9.24
CA HIS A 360 24.00 -46.33 -9.37
C HIS A 360 23.78 -45.49 -10.64
N ASN A 361 23.47 -46.12 -11.79
CA ASN A 361 23.14 -45.38 -13.01
C ASN A 361 21.92 -44.48 -12.80
N LEU A 362 20.88 -45.01 -12.13
CA LEU A 362 19.70 -44.23 -11.77
C LEU A 362 20.06 -43.07 -10.83
N GLN A 363 20.86 -43.30 -9.80
CA GLN A 363 21.34 -42.23 -8.92
C GLN A 363 22.11 -41.16 -9.70
N CYS A 364 23.03 -41.53 -10.59
CA CYS A 364 23.76 -40.56 -11.41
C CYS A 364 22.82 -39.71 -12.25
N ALA A 365 21.85 -40.33 -12.93
CA ALA A 365 20.84 -39.60 -13.72
C ALA A 365 20.00 -38.67 -12.83
N LEU A 366 19.56 -39.13 -11.66
CA LEU A 366 18.78 -38.31 -10.73
C LEU A 366 19.58 -37.15 -10.13
N HIS A 367 20.87 -37.32 -9.84
CA HIS A 367 21.73 -36.22 -9.39
C HIS A 367 21.94 -35.17 -10.49
N GLN A 368 22.09 -35.60 -11.76
CA GLN A 368 22.16 -34.68 -12.89
C GLN A 368 20.86 -33.89 -13.05
N ILE A 369 19.71 -34.56 -12.92
CA ILE A 369 18.38 -33.92 -12.94
C ILE A 369 18.27 -32.94 -11.76
N LEU A 370 18.63 -33.34 -10.54
CA LEU A 370 18.56 -32.49 -9.36
C LEU A 370 19.44 -31.24 -9.50
N TYR A 371 20.66 -31.39 -10.00
CA TYR A 371 21.55 -30.27 -10.30
C TYR A 371 20.93 -29.33 -11.35
N GLY A 372 20.37 -29.91 -12.41
CA GLY A 372 19.65 -29.17 -13.45
C GLY A 372 18.46 -28.38 -12.88
N LEU A 373 17.62 -28.99 -12.05
CA LEU A 373 16.46 -28.34 -11.43
C LEU A 373 16.88 -27.19 -10.50
N ASN A 374 17.95 -27.35 -9.72
CA ASN A 374 18.45 -26.31 -8.82
C ASN A 374 19.15 -25.14 -9.54
N SER A 375 19.56 -25.31 -10.80
CA SER A 375 20.29 -24.30 -11.58
C SER A 375 19.51 -23.76 -12.79
N CYS A 376 18.27 -24.22 -13.00
CA CYS A 376 17.47 -23.81 -14.15
C CYS A 376 16.69 -22.52 -13.89
N GLN A 377 16.22 -21.90 -14.98
CA GLN A 377 15.33 -20.74 -14.90
C GLN A 377 13.95 -21.16 -14.37
N PRO A 378 13.25 -20.28 -13.60
CA PRO A 378 11.95 -20.59 -12.98
C PRO A 378 10.90 -21.17 -13.95
N ASP A 379 10.80 -20.64 -15.17
CA ASP A 379 9.85 -21.14 -16.19
C ASP A 379 10.11 -22.60 -16.60
N THR A 380 11.36 -23.05 -16.52
CA THR A 380 11.72 -24.43 -16.83
C THR A 380 11.39 -25.36 -15.68
N LEU A 381 11.53 -24.88 -14.45
CA LEU A 381 11.13 -25.61 -13.25
C LEU A 381 9.60 -25.77 -13.18
N LEU A 382 8.82 -24.75 -13.55
CA LEU A 382 7.36 -24.82 -13.67
C LEU A 382 6.92 -25.87 -14.69
N ARG A 383 7.61 -25.95 -15.84
CA ARG A 383 7.36 -27.01 -16.83
C ARG A 383 7.64 -28.40 -16.27
N ALA A 384 8.66 -28.55 -15.43
CA ALA A 384 8.94 -29.82 -14.75
C ALA A 384 7.84 -30.18 -13.74
N GLY A 385 7.24 -29.20 -13.06
CA GLY A 385 6.10 -29.39 -12.14
C GLY A 385 4.94 -30.17 -12.75
N ASN A 386 4.63 -29.95 -14.03
CA ASN A 386 3.57 -30.67 -14.75
C ASN A 386 3.77 -32.19 -14.80
N SER A 387 5.02 -32.65 -14.70
CA SER A 387 5.37 -34.08 -14.75
C SER A 387 5.31 -34.78 -13.39
N LEU A 388 5.03 -34.04 -12.30
CA LEU A 388 4.99 -34.57 -10.93
C LEU A 388 4.15 -35.85 -10.77
N PRO A 389 2.90 -35.95 -11.29
CA PRO A 389 2.08 -37.14 -11.08
C PRO A 389 2.69 -38.42 -11.68
N GLU A 390 3.35 -38.29 -12.84
CA GLU A 390 4.02 -39.40 -13.49
C GLU A 390 5.27 -39.82 -12.70
N MET A 391 6.06 -38.85 -12.24
CA MET A 391 7.26 -39.12 -11.44
C MET A 391 6.94 -39.77 -10.10
N VAL A 392 5.85 -39.35 -9.44
CA VAL A 392 5.38 -39.97 -8.19
C VAL A 392 4.96 -41.43 -8.42
N ALA A 393 4.40 -41.76 -9.58
CA ALA A 393 4.09 -43.15 -9.91
C ALA A 393 5.37 -44.01 -10.02
N GLN A 394 6.46 -43.45 -10.57
CA GLN A 394 7.74 -44.16 -10.70
C GLN A 394 8.42 -44.42 -9.35
N GLU A 395 8.23 -43.54 -8.36
CA GLU A 395 8.76 -43.73 -7.01
C GLU A 395 8.28 -45.05 -6.37
N LYS A 396 7.03 -45.45 -6.63
CA LYS A 396 6.45 -46.70 -6.10
C LYS A 396 7.25 -47.94 -6.48
N THR A 397 7.95 -47.91 -7.63
CA THR A 397 8.81 -49.02 -8.06
C THR A 397 9.98 -49.22 -7.10
N ILE A 398 10.59 -48.12 -6.63
CA ILE A 398 11.71 -48.16 -5.70
C ILE A 398 11.21 -48.51 -4.29
N ASP A 399 10.03 -48.02 -3.91
CA ASP A 399 9.38 -48.45 -2.67
C ASP A 399 9.11 -49.96 -2.65
N GLY A 400 8.67 -50.53 -3.77
CA GLY A 400 8.54 -51.98 -3.93
C GLY A 400 9.86 -52.72 -3.69
N ILE A 401 10.99 -52.21 -4.20
CA ILE A 401 12.31 -52.80 -3.96
C ILE A 401 12.68 -52.73 -2.46
N ILE A 402 12.41 -51.60 -1.81
CA ILE A 402 12.68 -51.41 -0.38
C ILE A 402 11.82 -52.36 0.47
N GLU A 403 10.53 -52.51 0.16
CA GLU A 403 9.64 -53.44 0.88
C GLU A 403 10.05 -54.90 0.71
N LEU A 404 10.50 -55.28 -0.49
CA LEU A 404 11.09 -56.60 -0.70
C LEU A 404 12.36 -56.80 0.17
N LEU A 405 13.20 -55.76 0.30
CA LEU A 405 14.41 -55.81 1.15
C LEU A 405 14.05 -55.97 2.63
N LYS A 406 13.04 -55.24 3.11
CA LYS A 406 12.54 -55.34 4.49
C LYS A 406 11.96 -56.73 4.80
N SER A 407 11.17 -57.28 3.88
CA SER A 407 10.44 -58.54 4.08
C SER A 407 11.31 -59.80 3.90
N ASN A 408 12.59 -59.67 3.52
CA ASN A 408 13.50 -60.78 3.21
C ASN A 408 13.00 -61.74 2.11
N GLN A 409 12.02 -61.32 1.29
CA GLN A 409 11.35 -62.20 0.32
C GLN A 409 12.14 -62.42 -0.97
N TRP A 410 13.28 -61.75 -1.18
CA TRP A 410 14.11 -61.88 -2.39
C TRP A 410 14.66 -63.30 -2.63
N MET A 411 14.73 -64.15 -1.60
CA MET A 411 15.10 -65.57 -1.77
C MET A 411 14.10 -66.37 -2.63
N ARG A 412 12.89 -65.83 -2.85
CA ARG A 412 11.83 -66.49 -3.62
C ARG A 412 11.63 -65.93 -5.03
N ILE A 413 12.35 -64.89 -5.43
CA ILE A 413 12.28 -64.42 -6.82
C ILE A 413 13.07 -65.41 -7.67
N PRO A 414 12.43 -66.13 -8.62
CA PRO A 414 13.14 -67.04 -9.48
C PRO A 414 14.13 -66.22 -10.32
N LEU A 415 15.42 -66.33 -9.98
CA LEU A 415 16.47 -65.84 -10.85
C LEU A 415 16.29 -66.55 -12.19
N PRO A 416 16.23 -65.82 -13.33
CA PRO A 416 16.07 -66.45 -14.63
C PRO A 416 17.18 -67.49 -14.78
N ARG A 417 16.78 -68.76 -14.93
CA ARG A 417 17.70 -69.83 -15.28
C ARG A 417 18.32 -69.44 -16.61
N ILE A 418 19.66 -69.36 -16.64
CA ILE A 418 20.45 -69.19 -17.87
C ILE A 418 20.09 -70.30 -18.85
#